data_AF-A0A2T4ZIQ9-F1
#
_entry.id   AF-A0A2T4ZIQ9-F1
#
_cell.length_a   1.000
_cell.length_b   1.000
_cell.length_c   1.000
_cell.angle_alpha   90.00
_cell.angle_beta   90.00
_cell.angle_gamma   90.00
#
_symmetry.space_group_name_H-M   'P 1'
#
loop_
_entity.id
_entity.type
_entity.pdbx_description
1 polymer ?
#
loop_
_entity_poly.entity_id
_entity_poly.type
_entity_poly.pdbx_seq_one_letter_code
_entity_poly.pdbx_strand_id
1 'polypeptide(L)'
;MSKPERIIVPLTPKQQGVVWRLYGAADIVQELREQAKRGPTGPGFALALALAEKIEAERRVELAQSALRAVAGAGHSIANLDGVYTDIKDGVPVCAIEPPDLFGGEP
;
A
#
# COMPACT_ATOMS: atom_id res chain seq x y z
N MET A 1 14.13 -19.85 -2.48
CA MET A 1 14.37 -18.95 -1.33
C MET A 1 13.01 -18.63 -0.73
N SER A 2 12.76 -19.04 0.51
CA SER A 2 11.55 -18.66 1.24
C SER A 2 11.65 -17.16 1.53
N LYS A 3 10.58 -16.39 1.25
CA LYS A 3 10.56 -14.97 1.60
C LYS A 3 10.76 -14.83 3.12
N PRO A 4 11.55 -13.87 3.61
CA PRO A 4 11.73 -13.65 5.04
C PRO A 4 10.37 -13.46 5.71
N GLU A 5 10.22 -14.02 6.90
CA GLU A 5 8.98 -13.94 7.66
C GLU A 5 8.75 -12.50 8.11
N ARG A 6 7.70 -11.88 7.56
CA ARG A 6 7.38 -10.48 7.84
C ARG A 6 6.72 -10.34 9.20
N ILE A 7 7.10 -9.30 9.94
CA ILE A 7 6.45 -8.95 11.21
C ILE A 7 5.16 -8.19 10.89
N ILE A 8 4.06 -8.62 11.50
CA ILE A 8 2.74 -8.00 11.30
C ILE A 8 2.50 -6.95 12.38
N VAL A 9 2.37 -5.70 11.95
CA VAL A 9 1.99 -4.55 12.77
C VAL A 9 0.50 -4.26 12.55
N PRO A 10 -0.35 -4.41 13.59
CA PRO A 10 -1.77 -4.12 13.45
C PRO A 10 -1.99 -2.63 13.21
N LEU A 11 -2.92 -2.32 12.31
CA LEU A 11 -3.33 -0.95 12.02
C LEU A 11 -4.53 -0.56 12.90
N THR A 12 -4.58 0.69 13.35
CA THR A 12 -5.78 1.25 13.97
C THR A 12 -6.93 1.35 12.95
N PRO A 13 -8.21 1.43 13.37
CA PRO A 13 -9.34 1.54 12.44
C PRO A 13 -9.21 2.71 11.45
N LYS A 14 -8.67 3.85 11.91
CA LYS A 14 -8.40 5.01 11.05
C LYS A 14 -7.37 4.68 9.96
N GLN A 15 -6.30 3.98 10.32
CA GLN A 15 -5.25 3.58 9.37
C GLN A 15 -5.73 2.49 8.41
N GLN A 16 -6.54 1.53 8.89
CA GLN A 16 -7.20 0.54 8.02
C GLN A 16 -8.08 1.21 6.96
N GLY A 17 -8.82 2.27 7.34
CA GLY A 17 -9.62 3.05 6.40
C GLY A 17 -8.79 3.72 5.29
N VAL A 18 -7.52 4.08 5.56
CA VAL A 18 -6.60 4.60 4.53
C VAL A 18 -6.28 3.50 3.51
N VAL A 19 -5.98 2.28 3.97
CA VAL A 19 -5.69 1.13 3.09
C VAL A 19 -6.89 0.85 2.20
N TRP A 20 -8.09 0.72 2.76
CA TRP A 20 -9.29 0.43 1.98
C TRP A 20 -9.60 1.48 0.91
N ARG A 21 -9.40 2.77 1.23
CA ARG A 21 -9.57 3.85 0.24
C ARG A 21 -8.55 3.76 -0.89
N LEU A 22 -7.32 3.34 -0.61
CA LEU A 22 -6.35 3.10 -1.69
C LEU A 22 -6.78 1.93 -2.57
N TYR A 23 -7.15 0.79 -1.97
CA TYR A 23 -7.58 -0.39 -2.72
C TYR A 23 -8.77 -0.06 -3.64
N GLY A 24 -9.80 0.60 -3.10
CA GLY A 24 -10.93 1.04 -3.92
C GLY A 24 -10.55 2.03 -5.04
N ALA A 25 -9.61 2.94 -4.79
CA ALA A 25 -9.12 3.85 -5.83
C ALA A 25 -8.32 3.11 -6.92
N ALA A 26 -7.48 2.14 -6.52
CA ALA A 26 -6.69 1.32 -7.44
C ALA A 26 -7.59 0.45 -8.31
N ASP A 27 -8.64 -0.16 -7.75
CA ASP A 27 -9.62 -0.95 -8.50
C ASP A 27 -10.34 -0.11 -9.56
N ILE A 28 -10.75 1.11 -9.22
CA ILE A 28 -11.38 2.05 -10.16
C ILE A 28 -10.42 2.40 -11.30
N VAL A 29 -9.16 2.74 -10.98
CA VAL A 29 -8.14 3.05 -12.01
C VAL A 29 -7.91 1.84 -12.91
N GLN A 30 -7.83 0.64 -12.33
CA GLN A 30 -7.65 -0.59 -13.11
C GLN A 30 -8.83 -0.83 -14.05
N GLU A 31 -10.07 -0.74 -13.58
CA GLU A 31 -11.26 -0.94 -14.43
C GLU A 31 -11.31 0.10 -15.56
N LEU A 32 -11.00 1.37 -15.28
CA LEU A 32 -10.92 2.41 -16.31
C LEU A 32 -9.81 2.11 -17.33
N ARG A 33 -8.65 1.64 -16.90
CA ARG A 33 -7.57 1.24 -17.81
C ARG A 33 -7.96 0.04 -18.67
N GLU A 34 -8.66 -0.95 -18.11
CA GLU A 34 -9.17 -2.09 -18.87
C GLU A 34 -10.23 -1.66 -19.88
N GLN A 35 -11.15 -0.76 -19.51
CA GLN A 35 -12.14 -0.22 -20.44
C GLN A 35 -11.49 0.56 -21.59
N ALA A 36 -10.41 1.30 -21.33
CA ALA A 36 -9.65 2.02 -22.36
C ALA A 36 -9.01 1.07 -23.40
N LYS A 37 -8.70 -0.17 -23.02
CA LYS A 37 -8.16 -1.19 -23.94
C LYS A 37 -9.23 -1.78 -24.85
N ARG A 38 -10.52 -1.70 -24.50
CA ARG A 38 -11.63 -2.31 -25.24
C ARG A 38 -12.06 -1.52 -26.48
N GLY A 39 -11.61 -0.28 -26.63
CA GLY A 39 -11.96 0.54 -27.79
C GLY A 39 -11.73 2.03 -27.57
N PRO A 40 -12.06 2.87 -28.57
CA PRO A 40 -11.85 4.31 -28.47
C PRO A 40 -12.69 4.92 -27.35
N THR A 41 -12.07 5.75 -26.54
CA THR A 41 -12.71 6.48 -25.44
C THR A 41 -12.75 7.97 -25.74
N GLY A 42 -13.79 8.66 -25.28
CA GLY A 42 -13.97 10.09 -25.51
C GLY A 42 -13.18 10.99 -24.54
N PRO A 43 -13.07 12.30 -24.79
CA PRO A 43 -12.35 13.23 -23.92
C PRO A 43 -12.81 13.23 -22.45
N GLY A 44 -14.12 13.06 -22.20
CA GLY A 44 -14.65 12.96 -20.84
C GLY A 44 -14.15 11.71 -20.09
N PHE A 45 -13.90 10.61 -20.81
CA PHE A 45 -13.32 9.41 -20.24
C PHE A 45 -11.83 9.63 -19.87
N ALA A 46 -11.07 10.26 -20.76
CA ALA A 46 -9.67 10.58 -20.50
C ALA A 46 -9.51 11.48 -19.25
N LEU A 47 -10.40 12.47 -19.08
CA LEU A 47 -10.44 13.29 -17.87
C LEU A 47 -10.78 12.46 -16.62
N ALA A 48 -11.76 11.57 -16.69
CA ALA A 48 -12.14 10.71 -15.58
C ALA A 48 -10.98 9.78 -15.14
N LEU A 49 -10.28 9.17 -16.09
CA LEU A 49 -9.10 8.35 -15.83
C LEU A 49 -7.99 9.17 -15.15
N ALA A 50 -7.67 10.35 -15.69
CA ALA A 50 -6.64 11.21 -15.10
C ALA A 50 -6.97 11.66 -13.67
N LEU A 51 -8.24 11.96 -13.39
CA LEU A 51 -8.70 12.30 -12.04
C LEU A 51 -8.62 11.11 -11.08
N ALA A 52 -8.97 9.91 -11.55
CA ALA A 52 -8.87 8.69 -10.76
C ALA A 52 -7.40 8.36 -10.43
N GLU A 53 -6.49 8.47 -11.40
CA GLU A 53 -5.05 8.27 -11.20
C GLU A 53 -4.46 9.29 -10.22
N LYS A 54 -4.88 10.55 -10.30
CA LYS A 54 -4.49 11.58 -9.32
C LYS A 54 -4.94 11.20 -7.90
N ILE A 55 -6.20 10.78 -7.74
CA ILE A 55 -6.74 10.35 -6.43
C ILE A 55 -5.94 9.15 -5.91
N GLU A 56 -5.70 8.14 -6.74
CA GLU A 56 -4.91 6.95 -6.38
C GLU A 56 -3.51 7.35 -5.89
N ALA A 57 -2.83 8.25 -6.61
CA ALA A 57 -1.51 8.76 -6.22
C ALA A 57 -1.53 9.48 -4.87
N GLU A 58 -2.52 10.34 -4.63
CA GLU A 58 -2.72 11.01 -3.32
C GLU A 58 -2.94 9.98 -2.19
N ARG A 59 -3.72 8.93 -2.44
CA ARG A 59 -3.95 7.85 -1.46
C ARG A 59 -2.70 7.02 -1.17
N ARG A 60 -1.84 6.79 -2.16
CA ARG A 60 -0.55 6.10 -1.94
C ARG A 60 0.35 6.89 -0.99
N VAL A 61 0.38 8.22 -1.10
CA VAL A 61 1.15 9.09 -0.19
C VAL A 61 0.56 9.04 1.23
N GLU A 62 -0.76 9.14 1.37
CA GLU A 62 -1.45 9.02 2.66
C GLU A 62 -1.16 7.66 3.32
N LEU A 63 -1.17 6.59 2.52
CA LEU A 63 -0.86 5.24 2.98
C LEU A 63 0.58 5.12 3.48
N ALA A 64 1.56 5.60 2.72
CA ALA A 64 2.96 5.57 3.11
C ALA A 64 3.16 6.26 4.47
N GLN A 65 2.59 7.46 4.65
CA GLN A 65 2.66 8.17 5.92
C GLN A 65 1.97 7.39 7.06
N SER A 66 0.80 6.81 6.79
CA SER A 66 0.03 6.01 7.76
C SER A 66 0.79 4.76 8.21
N ALA A 67 1.42 4.04 7.26
CA ALA A 67 2.21 2.85 7.52
C ALA A 67 3.46 3.17 8.35
N LEU A 68 4.22 4.21 7.98
CA LEU A 68 5.38 4.65 8.76
C LEU A 68 5.01 5.01 10.20
N ARG A 69 3.89 5.71 10.41
CA ARG A 69 3.40 6.01 11.77
C ARG A 69 2.99 4.76 12.55
N ALA A 70 2.38 3.77 11.90
CA ALA A 70 2.03 2.50 12.54
C ALA A 70 3.29 1.76 13.01
N VAL A 71 4.30 1.67 12.15
CA VAL A 71 5.58 1.02 12.43
C VAL A 71 6.30 1.70 13.60
N ALA A 72 6.43 3.03 13.55
CA ALA A 72 7.05 3.79 14.65
C ALA A 72 6.26 3.67 15.96
N GLY A 73 4.93 3.70 15.89
CA GLY A 73 4.05 3.53 17.05
C GLY A 73 4.13 2.13 17.69
N ALA A 74 4.50 1.12 16.91
CA ALA A 74 4.79 -0.23 17.39
C ALA A 74 6.22 -0.38 17.96
N GLY A 75 7.01 0.69 17.99
CA GLY A 75 8.37 0.70 18.57
C GLY A 75 9.47 0.27 17.60
N HIS A 76 9.17 0.10 16.32
CA HIS A 76 10.17 -0.26 15.31
C HIS A 76 10.84 0.99 14.72
N SER A 77 12.17 0.95 14.61
CA SER A 77 12.94 2.00 13.91
C SER A 77 12.79 1.81 12.40
N ILE A 78 12.12 2.77 11.73
CA ILE A 78 11.95 2.77 10.26
C ILE A 78 13.30 2.76 9.54
N ALA A 79 14.32 3.41 10.10
CA ALA A 79 15.65 3.51 9.48
C ALA A 79 16.37 2.15 9.34
N ASN A 80 15.91 1.13 10.07
CA ASN A 80 16.53 -0.18 10.12
C ASN A 80 15.68 -1.25 9.42
N LEU A 81 14.67 -0.88 8.63
CA LEU A 81 13.81 -1.84 7.93
C LEU A 81 14.17 -1.92 6.45
N ASP A 82 14.20 -3.14 5.92
CA ASP A 82 14.42 -3.39 4.49
C ASP A 82 13.16 -3.07 3.68
N GLY A 83 11.99 -3.16 4.31
CA GLY A 83 10.72 -2.88 3.65
C GLY A 83 9.56 -2.65 4.60
N VAL A 84 8.64 -1.79 4.17
CA VAL A 84 7.33 -1.58 4.80
C VAL A 84 6.27 -1.80 3.73
N TYR A 85 5.37 -2.74 4.00
CA TYR A 85 4.31 -3.16 3.10
C TYR A 85 2.96 -3.04 3.79
N THR A 86 1.91 -2.91 3.00
CA THR A 86 0.54 -3.03 3.47
C THR A 86 -0.08 -4.28 2.88
N ASP A 87 -0.76 -5.05 3.71
CA ASP A 87 -1.33 -6.34 3.35
C ASP A 87 -2.72 -6.52 3.97
N ILE A 88 -3.44 -7.56 3.57
CA ILE A 88 -4.73 -7.95 4.16
C ILE A 88 -4.54 -9.34 4.77
N LYS A 89 -4.57 -9.41 6.11
CA LYS A 89 -4.48 -10.67 6.86
C LYS A 89 -5.83 -10.95 7.50
N ASP A 90 -6.40 -12.10 7.19
CA ASP A 90 -7.72 -12.54 7.72
C ASP A 90 -8.84 -11.50 7.50
N GLY A 91 -8.82 -10.81 6.36
CA GLY A 91 -9.79 -9.78 5.99
C GLY A 91 -9.54 -8.40 6.62
N VAL A 92 -8.46 -8.24 7.40
CA VAL A 92 -8.12 -6.99 8.08
C VAL A 92 -6.84 -6.38 7.47
N PRO A 93 -6.85 -5.09 7.11
CA PRO A 93 -5.63 -4.43 6.68
C PRO A 93 -4.58 -4.36 7.79
N VAL A 94 -3.36 -4.74 7.45
CA VAL A 94 -2.20 -4.74 8.34
C VAL A 94 -1.01 -4.07 7.67
N CYS A 95 -0.05 -3.63 8.48
CA CYS A 95 1.27 -3.28 7.99
C CYS A 95 2.18 -4.51 8.19
N ALA A 96 2.92 -4.89 7.17
CA ALA A 96 3.91 -5.95 7.23
C ALA A 96 5.29 -5.33 7.06
N ILE A 97 6.18 -5.53 8.01
CA ILE A 97 7.55 -5.02 7.95
C ILE A 97 8.54 -6.16 7.72
N GLU A 98 9.55 -5.86 6.92
CA GLU A 98 10.68 -6.73 6.66
C GLU A 98 11.83 -6.24 7.56
N PRO A 99 12.17 -6.97 8.62
CA PRO A 99 13.31 -6.62 9.45
C PRO A 99 14.59 -6.72 8.61
N PRO A 100 15.67 -6.02 9.01
CA PRO A 100 16.95 -6.16 8.32
C PRO A 100 17.44 -7.60 8.52
N ASP A 101 18.11 -8.18 7.53
CA ASP A 101 18.73 -9.50 7.67
C ASP A 101 19.73 -9.49 8.86
N LEU A 102 19.28 -9.98 10.02
CA LEU A 102 20.09 -10.08 11.24
C LEU A 102 21.10 -11.24 11.18
N PHE A 103 21.12 -12.02 10.09
CA PHE A 103 21.95 -13.22 9.91
C PHE A 103 22.81 -13.14 8.64
N GLY A 104 23.52 -12.02 8.45
CA GLY A 104 24.52 -11.85 7.38
C GLY A 104 25.97 -11.72 7.87
N GLY A 105 26.22 -11.86 9.17
CA GLY A 105 27.56 -11.78 9.74
C GLY A 105 27.93 -13.08 10.45
N GLU A 106 28.57 -14.00 9.75
CA GLU A 106 29.53 -14.88 10.44
C GLU A 106 30.76 -14.02 10.81
N PRO A 107 31.33 -14.20 12.02
CA PRO A 107 32.58 -13.55 12.41
C PRO A 107 33.79 -14.01 11.58
#